data_AF-A0A4Z0RYN3-F1
#
_entry.id   AF-A0A4Z0RYN3-F1
#
_cell.length_a   1.000
_cell.length_b   1.000
_cell.length_c   1.000
_cell.angle_alpha   90.00
_cell.angle_beta   90.00
_cell.angle_gamma   90.00
#
_symmetry.space_group_name_H-M   'P 1'
#
loop_
_entity.id
_entity.type
_entity.pdbx_description
1 polymer ?
#
loop_
_entity_poly.entity_id
_entity_poly.type
_entity_poly.pdbx_seq_one_letter_code
_entity_poly.pdbx_strand_id
1 'polypeptide(L)'
;MTKKNLIAKQELSHPSDWKPEAAHADVREQIEDAIAKRLTEIIATVADFGFESATVNLHDLQDFVRDVVIGHYQFHFRKNPAWREQLVLANEMPISVFNTLVQSGVADILDNSDFEYSFHTDGEVQIFWH
;
A
#
# COMPACT_ATOMS: atom_id res chain seq x y z
N MET A 1 13.85 9.18 -28.45
CA MET A 1 13.20 9.39 -27.13
C MET A 1 11.85 8.70 -27.17
N THR A 2 11.78 7.50 -26.60
CA THR A 2 10.60 6.64 -26.65
C THR A 2 9.70 6.98 -25.46
N LYS A 3 8.43 7.29 -25.74
CA LYS A 3 7.42 7.67 -24.75
C LYS A 3 7.28 6.55 -23.70
N LYS A 4 7.69 6.81 -22.46
CA LYS A 4 7.26 6.04 -21.28
C LYS A 4 5.76 6.30 -21.14
N ASN A 5 4.94 5.33 -21.54
CA ASN A 5 3.51 5.37 -21.23
C ASN A 5 3.41 5.23 -19.71
N LEU A 6 3.29 6.36 -19.01
CA LEU A 6 2.63 6.39 -17.72
C LEU A 6 1.27 5.73 -17.95
N ILE A 7 1.02 4.61 -17.27
CA ILE A 7 -0.35 4.12 -17.12
C ILE A 7 -1.10 5.29 -16.48
N ALA A 8 -1.97 5.91 -17.27
CA ALA A 8 -2.77 7.04 -16.84
C ALA A 8 -3.53 6.60 -15.58
N LYS A 9 -3.67 7.53 -14.61
CA LYS A 9 -4.41 7.40 -13.35
C LYS A 9 -5.89 6.96 -13.49
N GLN A 10 -6.32 6.45 -14.64
CA GLN A 10 -7.70 6.37 -15.08
C GLN A 10 -8.22 4.97 -15.44
N GLU A 11 -7.42 3.90 -15.32
CA GLU A 11 -7.90 2.53 -15.63
C GLU A 11 -7.83 1.56 -14.43
N LEU A 12 -8.01 2.07 -13.21
CA LEU A 12 -8.43 1.24 -12.08
C LEU A 12 -9.94 1.41 -11.91
N SER A 13 -10.72 0.66 -12.70
CA SER A 13 -12.18 0.67 -12.61
C SER A 13 -12.63 0.08 -11.27
N HIS A 14 -13.15 0.94 -10.39
CA HIS A 14 -13.72 0.54 -9.10
C HIS A 14 -15.06 -0.21 -9.28
N PRO A 15 -15.43 -1.12 -8.36
CA PRO A 15 -16.82 -1.56 -8.23
C PRO A 15 -17.70 -0.33 -7.97
N SER A 16 -18.77 -0.17 -8.74
CA SER A 16 -19.61 1.07 -8.80
C SER A 16 -20.23 1.52 -7.47
N ASP A 17 -20.25 0.65 -6.47
CA ASP A 17 -20.98 0.84 -5.22
C ASP A 17 -20.08 1.18 -4.04
N TRP A 18 -18.76 1.06 -4.19
CA TRP A 18 -17.79 1.46 -3.17
C TRP A 18 -17.42 2.93 -3.37
N LYS A 19 -17.76 3.81 -2.42
CA LYS A 19 -17.39 5.23 -2.45
C LYS A 19 -16.11 5.47 -1.63
N PRO A 20 -14.93 5.60 -2.27
CA PRO A 20 -13.66 5.76 -1.56
C PRO A 20 -13.61 7.07 -0.75
N GLU A 21 -14.31 8.12 -1.20
CA GLU A 21 -14.13 9.46 -0.64
C GLU A 21 -14.80 9.69 0.73
N ALA A 22 -15.68 8.79 1.17
CA ALA A 22 -16.38 8.90 2.46
C ALA A 22 -16.00 7.80 3.47
N ALA A 23 -15.28 6.77 3.03
CA ALA A 23 -15.00 5.60 3.85
C ALA A 23 -13.59 5.69 4.49
N HIS A 24 -13.52 6.48 5.56
CA HIS A 24 -12.56 6.39 6.66
C HIS A 24 -11.08 6.72 6.36
N ALA A 25 -10.71 7.98 6.62
CA ALA A 25 -9.31 8.45 6.63
C ALA A 25 -8.41 7.57 7.52
N ASP A 26 -8.94 7.07 8.65
CA ASP A 26 -8.19 6.22 9.59
C ASP A 26 -7.69 4.91 8.94
N VAL A 27 -8.49 4.27 8.07
CA VAL A 27 -8.10 3.01 7.42
C VAL A 27 -7.02 3.29 6.37
N ARG A 28 -7.12 4.41 5.66
CA ARG A 28 -6.11 4.85 4.71
C ARG A 28 -4.78 5.17 5.39
N GLU A 29 -4.81 5.92 6.49
CA GLU A 29 -3.61 6.23 7.28
C GLU A 29 -2.92 4.96 7.77
N GLN A 30 -3.67 3.98 8.28
CA GLN A 30 -3.10 2.69 8.69
C GLN A 30 -2.50 1.88 7.53
N ILE A 31 -3.10 1.96 6.33
CA ILE A 31 -2.54 1.35 5.12
C ILE A 31 -1.20 2.01 4.77
N GLU A 32 -1.16 3.34 4.74
CA GLU A 32 0.06 4.12 4.42
C GLU A 32 1.16 3.87 5.46
N ASP A 33 0.83 3.87 6.76
CA ASP A 33 1.77 3.54 7.84
C ASP A 33 2.36 2.13 7.71
N ALA A 34 1.51 1.14 7.40
CA ALA A 34 1.96 -0.24 7.22
C ALA A 34 2.87 -0.38 5.98
N ILE A 35 2.57 0.33 4.89
CA ILE A 35 3.42 0.39 3.70
C ILE A 35 4.77 1.03 4.04
N ALA A 36 4.77 2.22 4.65
CA ALA A 36 5.98 2.96 4.97
C ALA A 36 6.90 2.13 5.87
N LYS A 37 6.33 1.48 6.88
CA LYS A 37 7.07 0.56 7.76
C LYS A 37 7.67 -0.59 6.97
N ARG A 38 6.89 -1.26 6.11
CA ARG A 38 7.36 -2.43 5.37
C ARG A 38 8.44 -2.08 4.35
N LEU A 39 8.28 -0.97 3.64
CA LEU A 39 9.30 -0.47 2.70
C LEU A 39 10.59 -0.14 3.43
N THR A 40 10.51 0.54 4.58
CA THR A 40 11.68 0.86 5.42
C THR A 40 12.40 -0.41 5.86
N GLU A 41 11.68 -1.44 6.32
CA GLU A 41 12.28 -2.72 6.71
C GLU A 41 12.98 -3.42 5.54
N ILE A 42 12.36 -3.46 4.36
CA ILE A 42 12.94 -4.08 3.17
C ILE A 42 14.21 -3.33 2.75
N ILE A 43 14.14 -2.01 2.63
CA ILE A 43 15.27 -1.17 2.22
C ILE A 43 16.43 -1.33 3.21
N ALA A 44 16.17 -1.21 4.51
CA ALA A 44 17.21 -1.36 5.54
C ALA A 44 17.87 -2.75 5.45
N THR A 45 17.07 -3.82 5.35
CA THR A 45 17.59 -5.19 5.25
C THR A 45 18.45 -5.37 4.00
N VAL A 46 17.99 -4.88 2.84
CA VAL A 46 18.70 -5.02 1.57
C VAL A 46 19.98 -4.16 1.55
N ALA A 47 19.93 -2.96 2.11
CA ALA A 47 21.09 -2.09 2.28
C ALA A 47 22.14 -2.70 3.22
N ASP A 48 21.74 -3.41 4.28
CA ASP A 48 22.66 -4.14 5.19
C ASP A 48 23.45 -5.24 4.45
N PHE A 49 22.91 -5.78 3.35
CA PHE A 49 23.63 -6.72 2.48
C PHE A 49 24.55 -6.04 1.44
N GLY A 50 24.60 -4.70 1.41
CA GLY A 50 25.45 -3.92 0.52
C GLY A 50 24.89 -3.68 -0.89
N PHE A 51 23.58 -3.83 -1.08
CA PHE A 51 22.91 -3.51 -2.34
C PHE A 51 22.46 -2.04 -2.39
N GLU A 52 22.38 -1.49 -3.60
CA GLU A 52 21.97 -0.10 -3.90
C GLU A 52 20.51 0.01 -4.38
N SER A 53 19.81 -1.12 -4.46
CA SER A 53 18.40 -1.16 -4.86
C SER A 53 17.68 -2.37 -4.30
N ALA A 54 16.35 -2.24 -4.12
CA ALA A 54 15.45 -3.33 -3.76
C ALA A 54 14.31 -3.43 -4.77
N THR A 55 13.91 -4.65 -5.09
CA THR A 55 12.65 -4.93 -5.79
C THR A 55 11.63 -5.39 -4.77
N VAL A 56 10.48 -4.73 -4.75
CA VAL A 56 9.35 -5.05 -3.88
C VAL A 56 8.21 -5.57 -4.74
N ASN A 57 7.76 -6.78 -4.45
CA ASN A 57 6.56 -7.34 -5.04
C ASN A 57 5.32 -6.70 -4.39
N LEU A 58 4.47 -6.06 -5.19
CA LEU A 58 3.28 -5.36 -4.70
C LEU A 58 2.21 -6.32 -4.18
N HIS A 59 2.14 -7.56 -4.69
CA HIS A 59 1.21 -8.55 -4.15
C HIS A 59 1.59 -8.98 -2.74
N ASP A 60 2.88 -9.27 -2.51
CA ASP A 60 3.37 -9.59 -1.17
C ASP A 60 3.16 -8.42 -0.19
N LEU A 61 3.36 -7.19 -0.67
CA LEU A 61 3.11 -6.00 0.12
C LEU A 61 1.61 -5.81 0.42
N GLN A 62 0.73 -6.05 -0.55
CA GLN A 62 -0.72 -6.01 -0.38
C GLN A 62 -1.17 -7.02 0.68
N ASP A 63 -0.73 -8.27 0.59
CA ASP A 63 -1.07 -9.31 1.56
C ASP A 63 -0.59 -8.94 2.97
N PHE A 64 0.65 -8.44 3.09
CA PHE A 64 1.18 -7.95 4.36
C PHE A 64 0.35 -6.82 4.96
N VAL A 65 0.07 -5.77 4.17
CA VAL A 65 -0.67 -4.60 4.66
C VAL A 65 -2.08 -5.01 5.06
N ARG A 66 -2.71 -5.93 4.32
CA ARG A 66 -4.05 -6.41 4.63
C ARG A 66 -4.09 -7.11 5.98
N ASP A 67 -3.15 -8.02 6.23
CA ASP A 67 -3.04 -8.75 7.48
C ASP A 67 -2.79 -7.81 8.67
N VAL A 68 -1.90 -6.82 8.48
CA VAL A 68 -1.59 -5.83 9.52
C VAL A 68 -2.79 -4.95 9.85
N VAL A 69 -3.46 -4.41 8.83
CA VAL A 69 -4.61 -3.50 9.01
C VAL A 69 -5.80 -4.23 9.62
N ILE A 70 -6.14 -5.43 9.13
CA ILE A 70 -7.21 -6.23 9.73
C ILE A 70 -6.84 -6.63 11.16
N GLY A 71 -5.60 -7.06 11.40
CA GLY A 71 -5.10 -7.40 12.73
C GLY A 71 -5.18 -6.23 13.72
N HIS A 72 -4.84 -5.02 13.28
CA HIS A 72 -4.98 -3.78 14.05
C HIS A 72 -6.44 -3.59 14.51
N TYR A 73 -7.39 -3.59 13.58
CA TYR A 73 -8.80 -3.40 13.92
C TYR A 73 -9.37 -4.53 14.78
N GLN A 74 -8.96 -5.78 14.57
CA GLN A 74 -9.37 -6.89 15.42
C GLN A 74 -8.87 -6.73 16.87
N PHE A 75 -7.62 -6.29 17.05
CA PHE A 75 -7.06 -6.04 18.37
C PHE A 75 -7.78 -4.90 19.09
N HIS A 76 -8.01 -3.78 18.40
CA HIS A 76 -8.70 -2.62 18.98
C HIS A 76 -10.17 -2.91 19.26
N PHE A 77 -10.88 -3.62 18.37
CA PHE A 77 -12.27 -4.02 18.58
C PHE A 77 -12.47 -4.86 19.85
N ARG A 78 -11.54 -5.78 20.16
CA ARG A 78 -11.59 -6.57 21.41
C ARG A 78 -11.57 -5.69 22.67
N LYS A 79 -10.97 -4.50 22.60
CA LYS A 79 -10.86 -3.53 23.70
C LYS A 79 -11.96 -2.46 23.65
N ASN A 80 -12.46 -2.15 22.46
CA ASN A 80 -13.45 -1.12 22.23
C ASN A 80 -14.42 -1.54 21.10
N PRO A 81 -15.62 -2.04 21.43
CA PRO A 81 -16.61 -2.47 20.45
C PRO A 81 -17.09 -1.37 19.47
N ALA A 82 -16.83 -0.09 19.75
CA ALA A 82 -17.15 1.01 18.84
C ALA A 82 -16.39 0.94 17.51
N TRP A 83 -15.29 0.18 17.45
CA TRP A 83 -14.46 0.01 16.26
C TRP A 83 -15.01 -1.05 15.28
N ARG A 84 -16.23 -1.54 15.52
CA ARG A 84 -16.87 -2.58 14.69
C ARG A 84 -17.00 -2.17 13.25
N GLU A 85 -17.39 -0.92 12.99
CA GLU A 85 -17.64 -0.42 11.64
C GLU A 85 -16.34 -0.40 10.82
N GLN A 86 -15.24 0.09 11.40
CA GLN A 86 -13.93 0.07 10.75
C GLN A 86 -13.40 -1.36 10.53
N LEU A 87 -13.61 -2.26 11.50
CA LEU A 87 -13.25 -3.67 11.35
C LEU A 87 -14.01 -4.34 10.20
N VAL A 88 -15.33 -4.14 10.13
CA VAL A 88 -16.17 -4.68 9.05
C VAL A 88 -15.70 -4.10 7.72
N LEU A 89 -15.45 -2.79 7.65
CA LEU A 89 -14.96 -2.13 6.44
C LEU A 89 -13.63 -2.73 5.97
N ALA A 90 -12.63 -2.82 6.84
CA ALA A 90 -11.31 -3.35 6.49
C ALA A 90 -11.40 -4.82 6.05
N ASN A 91 -12.28 -5.60 6.67
CA ASN A 91 -12.44 -7.02 6.37
C ASN A 91 -13.23 -7.28 5.08
N GLU A 92 -14.24 -6.46 4.79
CA GLU A 92 -15.14 -6.60 3.64
C GLU A 92 -14.72 -5.74 2.44
N MET A 93 -13.66 -4.93 2.55
CA MET A 93 -13.14 -4.10 1.46
C MET A 93 -12.85 -4.97 0.23
N PRO A 94 -13.36 -4.59 -0.97
CA PRO A 94 -13.04 -5.31 -2.19
C PRO A 94 -11.53 -5.34 -2.45
N ILE A 95 -11.00 -6.50 -2.83
CA ILE A 95 -9.55 -6.70 -3.05
C ILE A 95 -9.01 -5.72 -4.10
N SER A 96 -9.76 -5.46 -5.17
CA SER A 96 -9.35 -4.50 -6.20
C SER A 96 -9.20 -3.06 -5.68
N VAL A 97 -10.08 -2.66 -4.74
CA VAL A 97 -10.01 -1.35 -4.09
C VAL A 97 -8.81 -1.31 -3.13
N PHE A 98 -8.65 -2.33 -2.31
CA PHE A 98 -7.53 -2.44 -1.38
C PHE A 98 -6.18 -2.39 -2.13
N ASN A 99 -6.04 -3.17 -3.20
CA ASN A 99 -4.83 -3.19 -4.02
C ASN A 99 -4.53 -1.83 -4.65
N THR A 100 -5.56 -1.12 -5.10
CA THR A 100 -5.44 0.25 -5.62
C THR A 100 -4.95 1.22 -4.55
N LEU A 101 -5.49 1.12 -3.33
CA LEU A 101 -5.08 1.95 -2.20
C LEU A 101 -3.62 1.68 -1.82
N VAL A 102 -3.21 0.41 -1.76
CA VAL A 102 -1.81 0.06 -1.46
C VAL A 102 -0.87 0.58 -2.54
N GLN A 103 -1.20 0.39 -3.82
CA GLN A 103 -0.36 0.86 -4.91
C GLN A 103 -0.26 2.39 -4.95
N SER A 104 -1.37 3.10 -4.70
CA SER A 104 -1.37 4.57 -4.56
C SER A 104 -0.52 4.99 -3.36
N GLY A 105 -0.67 4.34 -2.21
CA GLY A 105 0.08 4.66 -1.00
C GLY A 105 1.59 4.45 -1.18
N VAL A 106 2.01 3.39 -1.87
CA VAL A 106 3.42 3.18 -2.25
C VAL A 106 3.94 4.35 -3.09
N ALA A 107 3.19 4.76 -4.12
CA ALA A 107 3.58 5.88 -4.96
C ALA A 107 3.66 7.19 -4.16
N ASP A 108 2.64 7.49 -3.33
CA ASP A 108 2.58 8.69 -2.49
C ASP A 108 3.75 8.74 -1.49
N ILE A 109 4.10 7.60 -0.87
CA ILE A 109 5.24 7.51 0.06
C ILE A 109 6.57 7.73 -0.65
N LEU A 110 6.76 7.08 -1.81
CA LEU A 110 8.00 7.20 -2.57
C LEU A 110 8.18 8.58 -3.19
N ASP A 111 7.11 9.21 -3.68
CA ASP A 111 7.10 10.59 -4.19
C ASP A 111 7.50 11.62 -3.13
N ASN A 112 7.26 11.32 -1.85
CA ASN A 112 7.65 12.15 -0.71
C ASN A 112 8.97 11.69 -0.05
N SER A 113 9.73 10.80 -0.69
CA SER A 113 11.00 10.29 -0.20
C SER A 113 12.17 10.75 -1.06
N ASP A 114 13.40 10.54 -0.58
CA ASP A 114 14.63 10.80 -1.35
C ASP A 114 15.00 9.63 -2.30
N PHE A 115 14.14 8.60 -2.42
CA PHE A 115 14.42 7.43 -3.25
C PHE A 115 13.99 7.64 -4.70
N GLU A 116 14.80 7.17 -5.64
CA GLU A 116 14.34 6.96 -7.01
C GLU A 116 13.57 5.64 -7.10
N TYR A 117 12.53 5.58 -7.94
CA TYR A 117 11.75 4.34 -8.08
C TYR A 117 11.17 4.15 -9.48
N SER A 118 10.82 2.90 -9.80
CA SER A 118 10.16 2.52 -11.04
C SER A 118 9.17 1.38 -10.82
N PHE A 119 7.91 1.59 -11.21
CA PHE A 119 6.92 0.52 -11.30
C PHE A 119 7.12 -0.31 -12.56
N HIS A 120 7.09 -1.63 -12.40
CA HIS A 120 7.09 -2.62 -13.48
C HIS A 120 5.67 -3.12 -13.74
N THR A 121 5.42 -3.60 -14.97
CA THR A 121 4.11 -4.14 -15.38
C THR A 121 3.70 -5.39 -14.62
N ASP A 122 4.67 -6.07 -14.02
CA ASP A 122 4.50 -7.40 -13.41
C ASP A 122 4.10 -7.30 -11.92
N GLY A 123 3.72 -6.11 -11.46
CA GLY A 123 3.31 -5.86 -10.09
C GLY A 123 4.49 -5.68 -9.13
N GLU A 124 5.61 -5.15 -9.62
CA GLU A 124 6.80 -4.88 -8.81
C GLU A 124 7.13 -3.39 -8.82
N VAL A 125 7.71 -2.91 -7.73
CA VAL A 125 8.36 -1.60 -7.66
C VAL A 125 9.83 -1.78 -7.35
N GLN A 126 10.69 -1.21 -8.19
CA GLN A 126 12.11 -1.15 -7.93
C GLN A 126 12.44 0.20 -7.30
N ILE A 127 13.17 0.19 -6.18
CA ILE A 127 13.53 1.34 -5.38
C ILE A 127 15.05 1.43 -5.34
N PHE A 128 15.61 2.61 -5.56
CA PHE A 128 17.04 2.88 -5.65
C PHE A 128 17.46 3.92 -4.60
N TRP A 129 18.68 3.76 -4.07
CA TRP A 129 19.29 4.71 -3.14
C TRP A 129 20.79 4.88 -3.43
N HIS A 130 21.38 5.97 -2.92
CA HIS A 130 22.78 6.34 -3.10
C HIS A 130 23.54 6.40 -1.77
#